data_AF-A0A7C1R7X8-F1
#
_entry.id   AF-A0A7C1R7X8-F1
#
_cell.length_a   1.000
_cell.length_b   1.000
_cell.length_c   1.000
_cell.angle_alpha   90.00
_cell.angle_beta   90.00
_cell.angle_gamma   90.00
#
_symmetry.space_group_name_H-M   'P 1'
#
loop_
_entity.id
_entity.type
_entity.pdbx_description
1 polymer ?
#
loop_
_entity_poly.entity_id
_entity_poly.type
_entity_poly.pdbx_seq_one_letter_code
_entity_poly.pdbx_strand_id
1 'polypeptide(L)' 'MIKLGLIVNPIAGMGGSVGLKGTDGDIIYKALKMGATSIASQKLNQFLSNI' A
#
# COMPACT_ATOMS: atom_id res chain seq x y z
N MET A 1 -24.47 2.61 17.85
CA MET A 1 -23.02 2.87 17.68
C MET A 1 -22.54 2.08 16.48
N ILE A 2 -22.00 2.73 15.44
CA ILE A 2 -21.49 2.03 14.25
C ILE A 2 -20.08 1.52 14.57
N LYS A 3 -19.82 0.25 14.28
CA LYS A 3 -18.47 -0.34 14.35
C LYS A 3 -17.93 -0.46 12.93
N LEU A 4 -16.75 0.07 12.69
CA LEU A 4 -16.06 -0.02 11.40
C LEU A 4 -14.74 -0.78 11.59
N GLY A 5 -14.50 -1.79 10.77
CA GLY A 5 -13.25 -2.53 10.71
C GLY A 5 -12.52 -2.24 9.40
N LEU A 6 -11.19 -2.31 9.43
CA LEU A 6 -10.33 -2.06 8.27
C LEU A 6 -9.51 -3.32 7.96
N ILE A 7 -9.46 -3.71 6.68
CA ILE A 7 -8.54 -4.73 6.17
C ILE A 7 -7.49 -4.00 5.34
N VAL A 8 -6.22 -4.22 5.67
CA VAL A 8 -5.10 -3.58 4.99
C VAL A 8 -4.23 -4.63 4.32
N ASN A 9 -4.05 -4.48 3.01
CA ASN A 9 -3.09 -5.27 2.25
C ASN A 9 -1.67 -4.74 2.54
N PRO A 10 -0.78 -5.52 3.18
CA PRO A 10 0.54 -5.05 3.60
C PRO A 10 1.47 -4.69 2.43
N ILE A 11 1.17 -5.13 1.21
CA ILE A 11 1.97 -4.82 0.00
C ILE A 11 1.37 -3.69 -0.85
N ALA A 12 0.24 -3.12 -0.44
CA ALA A 12 -0.43 -2.10 -1.24
C ALA A 12 0.41 -0.81 -1.38
N GLY A 13 0.20 -0.13 -2.51
CA GLY A 13 0.82 1.15 -2.83
C GLY A 13 2.25 1.09 -3.38
N MET A 14 2.85 -0.10 -3.51
CA MET A 14 4.19 -0.27 -4.07
C MET A 14 4.27 0.20 -5.54
N GLY A 15 3.33 -0.20 -6.39
CA GLY A 15 3.42 0.08 -7.83
C GLY A 15 3.27 1.55 -8.15
N GLY A 16 2.28 2.21 -7.53
CA GLY A 16 2.07 3.64 -7.69
C GLY A 16 3.25 4.49 -7.21
N SER A 17 3.96 4.05 -6.15
CA SER A 17 5.13 4.77 -5.63
C SER A 17 6.28 4.90 -6.65
N VAL A 18 6.32 4.01 -7.65
CA VAL A 18 7.33 3.99 -8.71
C VAL A 18 6.74 4.20 -10.11
N GLY A 19 5.52 4.76 -10.20
CA GLY A 19 4.89 5.10 -11.48
C GLY A 19 4.35 3.92 -12.29
N LEU A 20 4.14 2.76 -11.66
CA LEU A 20 3.53 1.58 -12.29
C LEU A 20 2.01 1.54 -12.03
N LYS A 21 1.28 0.89 -12.94
CA LYS A 21 -0.16 0.64 -12.80
C LYS A 21 -0.44 -0.53 -11.85
N GLY A 22 -0.08 -0.36 -10.57
CA GLY A 22 -0.26 -1.39 -9.53
C GLY A 22 0.91 -2.38 -9.42
N THR A 23 0.69 -3.48 -8.69
CA THR A 23 1.65 -4.58 -8.48
C THR A 23 1.02 -5.96 -8.66
N ASP A 24 0.02 -6.05 -9.54
CA ASP A 24 -0.64 -7.32 -9.82
C ASP A 24 0.25 -8.22 -10.67
N GLY A 25 0.22 -9.53 -10.40
CA GLY A 25 1.06 -10.51 -11.09
C GLY A 25 2.55 -10.16 -11.03
N ASP A 26 3.22 -10.26 -12.17
CA ASP A 26 4.68 -10.06 -12.26
C ASP A 26 5.12 -8.59 -12.13
N ILE A 27 4.18 -7.64 -12.12
CA ILE A 27 4.49 -6.21 -11.98
C ILE A 27 5.15 -5.93 -10.61
N ILE A 28 4.84 -6.74 -9.59
CA ILE A 28 5.47 -6.64 -8.27
C ILE A 28 7.01 -6.73 -8.34
N TYR A 29 7.55 -7.60 -9.20
CA TYR A 29 9.00 -7.74 -9.36
C TYR A 29 9.63 -6.52 -10.02
N LYS A 30 8.93 -5.91 -10.99
CA LYS A 30 9.36 -4.65 -11.59
C LYS A 30 9.33 -3.52 -10.56
N ALA A 31 8.29 -3.46 -9.74
CA ALA A 31 8.18 -2.47 -8.67
C ALA A 31 9.34 -2.60 -7.67
N LEU A 32 9.65 -3.82 -7.22
CA LEU A 32 10.78 -4.09 -6.33
C LEU A 32 12.12 -3.69 -6.95
N LYS A 33 12.36 -4.01 -8.24
CA LYS A 33 13.57 -3.59 -8.97
C LYS A 33 13.70 -2.07 -9.09
N MET A 34 12.59 -1.35 -9.10
CA MET A 34 12.54 0.11 -9.13
C MET A 34 12.64 0.74 -7.73
N GLY A 35 12.84 -0.06 -6.67
CA GLY A 35 13.00 0.41 -5.30
C GLY A 35 11.67 0.63 -4.55
N ALA A 36 10.56 0.05 -5.04
CA ALA A 36 9.28 0.18 -4.35
C ALA A 36 9.32 -0.49 -2.97
N THR A 37 8.77 0.21 -1.98
CA THR A 37 8.49 -0.31 -0.64
C THR A 37 7.00 -0.19 -0.35
N SER A 38 6.45 -1.06 0.50
CA SER A 38 5.05 -0.94 0.86
C SER A 38 4.81 0.31 1.71
N ILE A 39 3.73 1.03 1.39
CA ILE A 39 3.35 2.28 2.07
C ILE A 39 2.05 2.14 2.88
N ALA A 40 1.41 0.98 2.80
CA ALA A 40 0.10 0.73 3.36
C ALA A 40 0.06 0.93 4.89
N SER A 41 1.01 0.35 5.63
CA SER A 41 1.08 0.46 7.09
C SER A 41 1.31 1.89 7.56
N GLN A 42 2.20 2.63 6.89
CA GLN A 42 2.47 4.03 7.22
C GLN A 42 1.22 4.89 7.01
N LYS A 43 0.52 4.70 5.88
CA LYS A 43 -0.74 5.41 5.59
C LYS A 43 -1.85 5.06 6.58
N LEU A 44 -1.95 3.79 6.98
CA LEU A 44 -2.92 3.38 8.01
C LEU A 44 -2.65 4.10 9.34
N ASN A 45 -1.40 4.10 9.80
CA ASN A 45 -1.02 4.78 11.03
C ASN A 45 -1.32 6.29 10.97
N GLN A 46 -1.04 6.92 9.82
CA GLN A 46 -1.38 8.32 9.61
C GLN A 46 -2.89 8.55 9.65
N PHE A 47 -3.69 7.69 8.99
CA PHE A 47 -5.15 7.79 9.03
C PHE A 47 -5.69 7.65 10.45
N LEU A 48 -5.28 6.61 11.18
CA LEU A 48 -5.73 6.35 12.55
C LEU A 48 -5.31 7.42 13.55
N SER A 49 -4.22 8.14 13.27
CA SER A 49 -3.77 9.27 14.12
C SER A 49 -4.60 10.55 13.92
N ASN A 50 -5.49 10.59 12.93
CA ASN A 50 -6.29 11.76 12.55
C ASN A 50 -7.81 11.52 12.63
N ILE A 51 -8.25 10.44 13.28
CA ILE A 51 -9.65 10.13 13.56
C ILE A 51 -9.90 10.09 15.06
#